data_AF-A0A5E4Q022-F1
#
_entry.id   AF-A0A5E4Q022-F1
#
_cell.length_a   1.000
_cell.length_b   1.000
_cell.length_c   1.000
_cell.angle_alpha   90.00
_cell.angle_beta   90.00
_cell.angle_gamma   90.00
#
_symmetry.space_group_name_H-M   'P 1'
#
loop_
_entity.id
_entity.type
_entity.pdbx_description
1 polymer ?
#
loop_
_entity_poly.entity_id
_entity_poly.type
_entity_poly.pdbx_seq_one_letter_code
_entity_poly.pdbx_strand_id
1 'polypeptide(L)'
;MRSICSIKFLFLCVLYGAVSQIVIVRQGVISGKTEISAKGRHYMSFEGIPYSTPPIGKNRFMEVNDLQPWVGVWNATRTSSSCMQYEPFSNAVIGFLSTGDRVVPGNAGLKDQYHAMLWVKDNIKMFGANIFSRSLFSSGSALSSWSYQQDPDFQSDSTFLPELNDNWENLASSLYQCSLPLEKRRQVTARIKEYYFNNQSIGQETYPQLVQSLGDRLFYSNIGKFLKMAASRSDLPIYAFRYSFRGEKSLSNMIGLNNNDYGVSHSDDLFRVFVLPHFELNRADDLAMIDLLINIIYSFATDGLNSTNGRLTKSTKLLKTVESNSRKKNEIDFEWLPVDKDSEELNLLEISAPNNLKMMSNNIRINKVITR
;
A
#
# COMPACT_ATOMS: atom_id res chain seq x y z
N MET A 1 10.64 45.69 69.16
CA MET A 1 11.93 45.19 68.61
C MET A 1 11.75 43.75 68.13
N ARG A 2 12.08 43.53 66.85
CA ARG A 2 12.54 42.26 66.22
C ARG A 2 11.68 41.01 66.34
N SER A 3 11.12 40.57 65.20
CA SER A 3 11.57 39.33 64.56
C SER A 3 11.09 39.27 63.10
N ILE A 4 12.03 39.34 62.15
CA ILE A 4 11.78 39.16 60.73
C ILE A 4 11.84 37.65 60.46
N CYS A 5 10.68 37.06 60.16
CA CYS A 5 10.55 35.65 59.83
C CYS A 5 10.84 35.47 58.33
N SER A 6 11.86 34.69 58.01
CA SER A 6 12.34 34.43 56.65
C SER A 6 11.31 33.62 55.84
N ILE A 7 10.87 34.20 54.72
CA ILE A 7 10.11 33.50 53.67
C ILE A 7 11.06 32.55 52.95
N LYS A 8 10.93 31.24 53.18
CA LYS A 8 11.55 30.22 52.33
C LYS A 8 10.64 29.96 51.14
N PHE A 9 11.05 30.45 49.97
CA PHE A 9 10.47 30.12 48.67
C PHE A 9 10.73 28.62 48.40
N LEU A 10 9.69 27.80 48.46
CA LEU A 10 9.75 26.40 48.02
C LEU A 10 9.52 26.39 46.51
N PHE A 11 10.59 26.39 45.71
CA PHE A 11 10.52 26.14 44.28
C PHE A 11 10.15 24.65 44.08
N LEU A 12 8.87 24.39 43.83
CA LEU A 12 8.41 23.08 43.37
C LEU A 12 8.84 22.95 41.90
N CYS A 13 9.99 22.30 41.66
CA CYS A 13 10.35 21.81 40.33
C CYS A 13 9.33 20.73 39.93
N VAL A 14 8.29 21.13 39.20
CA VAL A 14 7.49 20.19 38.41
C VAL A 14 8.38 19.73 37.26
N LEU A 15 9.12 18.65 37.49
CA LEU A 15 9.72 17.88 36.42
C LEU A 15 8.56 17.34 35.58
N TYR A 16 8.27 18.00 34.46
CA TYR A 16 7.50 17.44 33.36
C TYR A 16 8.32 16.30 32.73
N GLY A 17 8.43 15.19 33.44
CA GLY A 17 8.85 13.93 32.84
C GLY A 17 7.75 13.54 31.85
N ALA A 18 8.09 13.35 30.57
CA ALA A 18 7.19 12.77 29.60
C ALA A 18 6.64 11.46 30.19
N VAL A 19 5.33 11.43 30.50
CA VAL A 19 4.70 10.23 31.05
C VAL A 19 4.76 9.16 29.97
N SER A 20 5.70 8.22 30.12
CA SER A 20 5.79 7.09 29.21
C SER A 20 4.52 6.25 29.35
N GLN A 21 3.88 5.97 28.21
CA GLN A 21 2.67 5.17 28.17
C GLN A 21 3.06 3.70 28.34
N ILE A 22 2.48 3.03 29.34
CA ILE A 22 2.78 1.62 29.63
C ILE A 22 1.63 0.74 29.16
N VAL A 23 1.94 -0.32 28.43
CA VAL A 23 0.99 -1.37 28.00
C VAL A 23 1.54 -2.73 28.43
N ILE A 24 0.68 -3.57 28.99
CA ILE A 24 1.03 -4.94 29.39
C ILE A 24 0.51 -5.90 28.32
N VAL A 25 1.41 -6.61 27.65
CA VAL A 25 1.10 -7.65 26.67
C VAL A 25 1.42 -9.03 27.24
N ARG A 26 1.04 -10.09 26.52
CA ARG A 26 1.27 -11.48 26.96
C ARG A 26 2.75 -11.77 27.23
N GLN A 27 3.65 -11.18 26.46
CA GLN A 27 5.09 -11.42 26.53
C GLN A 27 5.83 -10.52 27.54
N GLY A 28 5.21 -9.44 28.05
CA GLY A 28 5.85 -8.55 29.00
C GLY A 28 5.29 -7.12 29.00
N VAL A 29 6.03 -6.21 29.64
CA VAL A 29 5.65 -4.80 29.76
C VAL A 29 6.30 -3.99 28.64
N ILE A 30 5.54 -3.09 28.02
CA ILE A 30 5.98 -2.21 26.93
C ILE A 30 5.80 -0.75 27.34
N SER A 31 6.80 0.08 27.01
CA SER A 31 6.81 1.53 27.17
C SER A 31 6.80 2.21 25.80
N GLY A 32 5.81 3.07 25.58
CA GLY A 32 5.65 3.87 24.36
C GLY A 32 5.82 5.37 24.61
N LYS A 33 5.53 6.15 23.57
CA LYS A 33 5.61 7.62 23.55
C LYS A 33 4.31 8.24 23.01
N THR A 34 4.12 9.52 23.32
CA THR A 34 3.07 10.33 22.69
C THR A 34 3.68 11.10 21.52
N GLU A 35 3.02 11.06 20.38
CA GLU A 35 3.43 11.75 19.15
C GLU A 35 2.32 12.68 18.67
N ILE A 36 2.67 13.58 17.74
CA ILE A 36 1.75 14.53 17.13
C ILE A 36 1.63 14.19 15.63
N SER A 37 0.41 13.95 15.17
CA SER A 37 0.14 13.69 13.74
C SER A 37 0.30 14.97 12.90
N ALA A 38 0.39 14.82 11.58
CA ALA A 38 0.50 15.95 10.64
C ALA A 38 -0.61 17.01 10.78
N LYS A 39 -1.81 16.63 11.26
CA LYS A 39 -2.93 17.55 11.53
C LYS A 39 -3.02 17.99 13.01
N GLY A 40 -1.96 17.81 13.79
CA GLY A 40 -1.88 18.28 15.18
C GLY A 40 -2.57 17.41 16.23
N ARG A 41 -3.10 16.23 15.86
CA ARG A 41 -3.72 15.32 16.85
C ARG A 41 -2.63 14.54 17.60
N HIS A 42 -2.73 14.49 18.91
CA HIS A 42 -1.91 13.61 19.74
C HIS A 42 -2.35 12.15 19.59
N TYR A 43 -1.39 11.24 19.49
CA TYR A 43 -1.62 9.80 19.46
C TYR A 43 -0.52 9.05 20.21
N MET A 44 -0.84 7.85 20.68
CA MET A 44 0.14 6.97 21.32
C MET A 44 0.88 6.17 20.24
N SER A 45 2.20 6.12 20.33
CA SER A 45 3.07 5.37 19.42
C SER A 45 3.88 4.33 20.19
N PHE A 46 3.85 3.09 19.68
CA PHE A 46 4.63 1.96 20.16
C PHE A 46 5.34 1.33 18.96
N GLU A 47 6.66 1.46 18.91
CA GLU A 47 7.50 1.13 17.76
C GLU A 47 8.50 0.03 18.14
N GLY A 48 8.88 -0.82 17.18
CA GLY A 48 9.93 -1.83 17.40
C GLY A 48 9.58 -2.89 18.45
N ILE A 49 8.29 -3.24 18.61
CA ILE A 49 7.86 -4.32 19.49
C ILE A 49 8.21 -5.66 18.81
N PRO A 50 8.97 -6.54 19.48
CA PRO A 50 9.27 -7.86 18.94
C PRO A 50 8.02 -8.74 18.94
N TYR A 51 7.78 -9.44 17.83
CA TYR A 51 6.73 -10.45 17.70
C TYR A 51 7.28 -11.88 17.64
N SER A 52 8.59 -12.03 17.38
CA SER A 52 9.30 -13.31 17.25
C SER A 52 10.74 -13.17 17.71
N THR A 53 11.45 -14.29 17.84
CA THR A 53 12.91 -14.25 18.09
C THR A 53 13.66 -13.72 16.85
N PRO A 54 14.71 -12.91 17.02
CA PRO A 54 15.51 -12.42 15.88
C PRO A 54 16.08 -13.56 15.01
N PRO A 55 15.95 -13.51 13.67
CA PRO A 55 16.43 -14.55 12.76
C PRO A 55 17.94 -14.41 12.47
N ILE A 56 18.75 -14.45 13.52
CA ILE A 56 20.20 -14.28 13.48
C ILE A 56 20.95 -15.59 13.76
N GLY A 57 22.21 -15.69 13.31
CA GLY A 57 23.04 -16.87 13.51
C GLY A 57 22.39 -18.13 12.94
N LYS A 58 22.21 -19.14 13.79
CA LYS A 58 21.58 -20.42 13.42
C LYS A 58 20.10 -20.31 13.05
N ASN A 59 19.43 -19.21 13.43
CA ASN A 59 18.03 -18.97 13.09
C ASN A 59 17.86 -18.26 11.74
N ARG A 60 18.95 -17.91 11.04
CA ARG A 60 18.87 -17.27 9.73
C ARG A 60 18.30 -18.24 8.69
N PHE A 61 17.32 -17.77 7.91
CA PHE A 61 16.56 -18.55 6.90
C PHE A 61 15.67 -19.67 7.46
N MET A 62 15.70 -19.89 8.77
CA MET A 62 14.88 -20.87 9.44
C MET A 62 13.45 -20.35 9.61
N GLU A 63 12.55 -21.25 9.99
CA GLU A 63 11.21 -20.86 10.41
C GLU A 63 11.24 -19.96 11.65
N VAL A 64 10.21 -19.14 11.75
CA VAL A 64 10.03 -18.17 12.83
C VAL A 64 9.81 -18.91 14.14
N ASN A 65 10.57 -18.56 15.18
CA ASN A 65 10.35 -19.11 16.52
C ASN A 65 9.57 -18.11 17.39
N ASP A 66 8.76 -18.67 18.28
CA ASP A 66 7.96 -17.91 19.23
C ASP A 66 8.83 -17.09 20.18
N LEU A 67 8.40 -15.86 20.41
CA LEU A 67 9.05 -14.96 21.33
C LEU A 67 8.87 -15.42 22.77
N GLN A 68 9.97 -15.63 23.48
CA GLN A 68 9.95 -15.88 24.92
C GLN A 68 9.59 -14.60 25.68
N PRO A 69 8.87 -14.70 26.82
CA PRO A 69 8.60 -13.55 27.66
C PRO A 69 9.89 -12.84 28.10
N TRP A 70 9.86 -11.52 28.20
CA TRP A 70 10.99 -10.72 28.67
C TRP A 70 10.75 -10.19 30.09
N VAL A 71 11.85 -9.99 30.82
CA VAL A 71 11.84 -9.35 32.15
C VAL A 71 12.11 -7.86 31.98
N GLY A 72 11.34 -7.03 32.70
CA GLY A 72 11.46 -5.57 32.67
C GLY A 72 10.55 -4.91 31.64
N VAL A 73 10.87 -3.66 31.30
CA VAL A 73 10.07 -2.82 30.40
C VAL A 73 10.76 -2.71 29.04
N TRP A 74 10.09 -3.15 27.98
CA TRP A 74 10.57 -3.00 26.61
C TRP A 74 10.38 -1.55 26.14
N ASN A 75 11.46 -0.92 25.70
CA ASN A 75 11.42 0.45 25.20
C ASN A 75 10.95 0.48 23.73
N ALA A 76 9.65 0.70 23.53
CA ALA A 76 9.00 0.84 22.22
C ALA A 76 8.85 2.30 21.77
N THR A 77 9.81 3.17 22.10
CA THR A 77 9.80 4.59 21.67
C THR A 77 10.61 4.84 20.40
N ARG A 78 11.20 3.80 19.81
CA ARG A 78 12.08 3.88 18.65
C ARG A 78 11.78 2.75 17.67
N THR A 79 11.89 3.06 16.39
CA THR A 79 11.84 2.05 15.33
C THR A 79 13.03 1.09 15.44
N SER A 80 12.78 -0.20 15.17
CA SER A 80 13.85 -1.19 15.00
C SER A 80 14.50 -1.04 13.61
N SER A 81 15.68 -1.64 13.43
CA SER A 81 16.31 -1.71 12.12
C SER A 81 15.38 -2.39 11.11
N SER A 82 15.25 -1.82 9.91
CA SER A 82 14.62 -2.48 8.78
C SER A 82 15.25 -3.85 8.53
N CYS A 83 14.46 -4.78 7.98
CA CYS A 83 15.02 -6.02 7.46
C CYS A 83 16.09 -5.69 6.42
N MET A 84 17.09 -6.57 6.28
CA MET A 84 18.06 -6.43 5.20
C MET A 84 17.31 -6.52 3.86
N GLN A 85 17.29 -5.41 3.14
CA GLN A 85 16.71 -5.30 1.81
C GLN A 85 17.86 -5.11 0.81
N TYR A 86 17.59 -5.33 -0.48
CA TYR A 86 18.52 -4.95 -1.53
C TYR A 86 18.64 -3.42 -1.54
N GLU A 87 19.63 -2.96 -0.80
CA GLU A 87 20.19 -1.63 -0.91
C GLU A 87 21.40 -1.80 -1.84
N PRO A 88 21.66 -0.90 -2.80
CA PRO A 88 22.73 -1.06 -3.80
C PRO A 88 24.12 -1.39 -3.22
N PHE A 89 24.31 -1.23 -1.91
CA PHE A 89 25.54 -1.46 -1.17
C PHE A 89 25.60 -2.78 -0.37
N SER A 90 24.49 -3.50 -0.17
CA SER A 90 24.44 -4.64 0.78
C SER A 90 24.33 -6.04 0.16
N ASN A 91 24.06 -6.18 -1.14
CA ASN A 91 24.12 -7.43 -1.92
C ASN A 91 23.56 -8.70 -1.23
N ALA A 92 22.39 -8.61 -0.57
CA ALA A 92 21.78 -9.76 0.10
C ALA A 92 20.25 -9.80 -0.07
N VAL A 93 19.75 -11.01 -0.36
CA VAL A 93 18.31 -11.34 -0.39
C VAL A 93 18.00 -12.19 0.83
N ILE A 94 17.21 -11.67 1.76
CA ILE A 94 16.81 -12.37 2.99
C ILE A 94 15.28 -12.54 3.01
N GLY A 95 14.81 -13.70 3.50
CA GLY A 95 13.39 -13.97 3.78
C GLY A 95 12.69 -14.95 2.82
N PHE A 96 13.25 -15.22 1.64
CA PHE A 96 12.61 -16.11 0.65
C PHE A 96 13.52 -17.22 0.10
N LEU A 97 14.74 -17.37 0.64
CA LEU A 97 15.63 -18.47 0.26
C LEU A 97 14.95 -19.82 0.49
N SER A 98 15.05 -20.73 -0.48
CA SER A 98 14.64 -22.13 -0.37
C SER A 98 15.78 -23.02 -0.87
N THR A 99 16.14 -24.06 -0.12
CA THR A 99 17.16 -25.05 -0.52
C THR A 99 16.56 -26.30 -1.15
N GLY A 100 15.22 -26.37 -1.23
CA GLY A 100 14.51 -27.56 -1.72
C GLY A 100 14.50 -28.74 -0.72
N ASP A 101 15.04 -28.55 0.48
CA ASP A 101 14.96 -29.50 1.59
C ASP A 101 13.98 -29.03 2.68
N ARG A 102 13.89 -29.78 3.77
CA ARG A 102 13.01 -29.46 4.91
C ARG A 102 13.62 -28.48 5.92
N VAL A 103 14.91 -28.18 5.83
CA VAL A 103 15.63 -27.31 6.76
C VAL A 103 15.38 -25.86 6.39
N VAL A 104 15.48 -25.50 5.10
CA VAL A 104 15.16 -24.17 4.58
C VAL A 104 14.10 -24.29 3.48
N PRO A 105 12.82 -24.50 3.86
CA PRO A 105 11.76 -24.79 2.89
C PRO A 105 11.35 -23.57 2.05
N GLY A 106 11.73 -22.35 2.45
CA GLY A 106 11.30 -21.10 1.82
C GLY A 106 10.17 -20.39 2.55
N ASN A 107 9.81 -19.20 2.03
CA ASN A 107 8.71 -18.36 2.51
C ASN A 107 8.83 -17.89 3.98
N ALA A 108 10.05 -17.78 4.52
CA ALA A 108 10.26 -17.29 5.88
C ALA A 108 9.61 -15.90 6.10
N GLY A 109 9.70 -14.98 5.13
CA GLY A 109 9.07 -13.66 5.19
C GLY A 109 7.53 -13.68 5.19
N LEU A 110 6.90 -14.68 4.56
CA LEU A 110 5.43 -14.86 4.68
C LEU A 110 5.05 -15.43 6.05
N LYS A 111 5.89 -16.32 6.60
CA LYS A 111 5.72 -16.85 7.95
C LYS A 111 5.91 -15.75 9.00
N ASP A 112 6.86 -14.83 8.80
CA ASP A 112 7.03 -13.62 9.62
C ASP A 112 5.74 -12.79 9.67
N GLN A 113 5.13 -12.53 8.52
CA GLN A 113 3.84 -11.82 8.45
C GLN A 113 2.73 -12.57 9.21
N TYR A 114 2.68 -13.89 9.07
CA TYR A 114 1.71 -14.72 9.81
C TYR A 114 1.91 -14.63 11.33
N HIS A 115 3.14 -14.74 11.82
CA HIS A 115 3.46 -14.60 13.24
C HIS A 115 3.16 -13.19 13.76
N ALA A 116 3.44 -12.15 12.97
CA ALA A 116 3.07 -10.78 13.33
C ALA A 116 1.53 -10.62 13.45
N MET A 117 0.76 -11.21 12.54
CA MET A 117 -0.71 -11.21 12.63
C MET A 117 -1.21 -11.97 13.86
N LEU A 118 -0.59 -13.11 14.22
CA LEU A 118 -0.92 -13.82 15.46
C LEU A 118 -0.61 -12.97 16.69
N TRP A 119 0.54 -12.29 16.71
CA TRP A 119 0.91 -11.39 17.80
C TRP A 119 -0.11 -10.25 17.95
N VAL A 120 -0.55 -9.64 16.85
CA VAL A 120 -1.61 -8.61 16.86
C VAL A 120 -2.91 -9.20 17.39
N LYS A 121 -3.35 -10.37 16.90
CA LYS A 121 -4.57 -11.04 17.36
C LYS A 121 -4.56 -11.27 18.88
N ASP A 122 -3.44 -11.68 19.44
CA ASP A 122 -3.30 -12.00 20.86
C ASP A 122 -3.19 -10.75 21.75
N ASN A 123 -2.61 -9.65 21.25
CA ASN A 123 -2.21 -8.51 22.09
C ASN A 123 -2.96 -7.20 21.82
N ILE A 124 -3.61 -7.02 20.66
CA ILE A 124 -4.14 -5.70 20.26
C ILE A 124 -5.21 -5.15 21.21
N LYS A 125 -5.92 -6.03 21.95
CA LYS A 125 -6.88 -5.62 23.00
C LYS A 125 -6.23 -4.80 24.11
N MET A 126 -4.95 -5.05 24.40
CA MET A 126 -4.20 -4.33 25.44
C MET A 126 -3.88 -2.90 25.02
N PHE A 127 -3.96 -2.60 23.72
CA PHE A 127 -3.81 -1.25 23.16
C PHE A 127 -5.17 -0.54 23.00
N GLY A 128 -6.26 -1.10 23.54
CA GLY A 128 -7.60 -0.51 23.50
C GLY A 128 -8.39 -0.78 22.21
N ALA A 129 -7.91 -1.64 21.30
CA ALA A 129 -8.64 -1.98 20.09
C ALA A 129 -9.56 -3.19 20.27
N ASN A 130 -10.59 -3.28 19.42
CA ASN A 130 -11.44 -4.46 19.33
C ASN A 130 -11.06 -5.30 18.10
N ILE A 131 -10.89 -6.61 18.27
CA ILE A 131 -10.49 -7.59 17.22
C ILE A 131 -11.53 -7.80 16.11
N PHE A 132 -12.68 -7.12 16.15
CA PHE A 132 -13.75 -7.28 15.16
C PHE A 132 -13.57 -6.44 13.88
N SER A 133 -12.55 -5.58 13.76
CA SER A 133 -12.28 -4.85 12.52
C SER A 133 -11.67 -5.78 11.47
N ARG A 134 -12.54 -6.41 10.67
CA ARG A 134 -12.21 -7.28 9.53
C ARG A 134 -11.70 -6.43 8.36
N SER A 135 -10.47 -5.95 8.42
CA SER A 135 -9.90 -5.23 7.28
C SER A 135 -8.42 -5.47 7.15
N LEU A 136 -8.08 -6.22 6.10
CA LEU A 136 -6.75 -6.21 5.52
C LEU A 136 -6.80 -5.27 4.32
N PHE A 137 -6.20 -4.09 4.48
CA PHE A 137 -5.92 -3.20 3.36
C PHE A 137 -4.59 -3.64 2.75
N SER A 138 -4.60 -4.04 1.48
CA SER A 138 -3.38 -4.30 0.72
C SER A 138 -3.34 -3.31 -0.43
N SER A 139 -2.45 -2.31 -0.32
CA SER A 139 -1.89 -1.68 -1.50
C SER A 139 -0.93 -2.69 -2.11
N GLY A 140 -1.22 -3.15 -3.32
CA GLY A 140 -0.46 -4.24 -3.93
C GLY A 140 1.03 -3.90 -4.03
N SER A 141 1.87 -4.50 -3.19
CA SER A 141 3.29 -4.67 -3.49
C SER A 141 3.43 -5.79 -4.54
N ALA A 142 3.03 -5.50 -5.78
CA ALA A 142 3.45 -6.35 -6.89
C ALA A 142 4.82 -5.84 -7.36
N LEU A 143 5.84 -6.62 -7.03
CA LEU A 143 7.27 -6.49 -7.38
C LEU A 143 7.58 -6.43 -8.89
N SER A 144 6.63 -6.07 -9.75
CA SER A 144 6.78 -6.12 -11.21
C SER A 144 6.93 -4.77 -11.90
N SER A 145 6.49 -3.64 -11.32
CA SER A 145 6.86 -2.31 -11.83
C SER A 145 8.22 -1.83 -11.31
N TRP A 146 8.70 -2.44 -10.21
CA TRP A 146 9.99 -2.14 -9.59
C TRP A 146 11.18 -2.34 -10.53
N SER A 147 11.07 -3.11 -11.63
CA SER A 147 12.17 -3.26 -12.59
C SER A 147 12.15 -2.24 -13.73
N TYR A 148 10.97 -1.75 -14.13
CA TYR A 148 10.82 -0.93 -15.34
C TYR A 148 10.72 0.57 -15.06
N GLN A 149 10.27 0.94 -13.85
CA GLN A 149 10.22 2.33 -13.44
C GLN A 149 11.52 2.81 -12.80
N GLN A 150 12.39 1.92 -12.29
CA GLN A 150 13.63 2.28 -11.59
C GLN A 150 14.74 2.79 -12.51
N ASP A 151 14.58 2.68 -13.83
CA ASP A 151 15.59 3.18 -14.74
C ASP A 151 15.16 4.53 -15.33
N PRO A 152 15.68 5.67 -14.82
CA PRO A 152 15.56 6.94 -15.53
C PRO A 152 16.08 6.84 -16.97
N ASP A 153 16.89 5.82 -17.31
CA ASP A 153 17.33 5.54 -18.68
C ASP A 153 16.15 5.12 -19.58
N PHE A 154 15.07 4.49 -19.10
CA PHE A 154 13.93 4.11 -19.97
C PHE A 154 13.25 5.30 -20.66
N GLN A 155 13.35 6.50 -20.08
CA GLN A 155 12.80 7.73 -20.65
C GLN A 155 13.85 8.72 -21.11
N SER A 156 15.03 8.74 -20.46
CA SER A 156 16.12 9.64 -20.83
C SER A 156 17.04 9.07 -21.91
N ASP A 157 17.07 7.73 -22.07
CA ASP A 157 17.78 7.05 -23.14
C ASP A 157 16.94 7.02 -24.42
N SER A 158 17.31 7.92 -25.33
CA SER A 158 16.73 7.98 -26.69
C SER A 158 16.85 6.69 -27.49
N THR A 159 17.71 5.73 -27.09
CA THR A 159 17.95 4.48 -27.82
C THR A 159 17.00 3.35 -27.42
N PHE A 160 16.39 3.41 -26.23
CA PHE A 160 15.61 2.31 -25.69
C PHE A 160 14.37 1.96 -26.53
N LEU A 161 13.50 2.95 -26.83
CA LEU A 161 12.27 2.70 -27.59
C LEU A 161 12.55 2.21 -29.03
N PRO A 162 13.53 2.79 -29.77
CA PRO A 162 13.99 2.21 -31.03
C PRO A 162 14.46 0.76 -30.88
N GLU A 163 15.31 0.45 -29.90
CA GLU A 163 15.80 -0.92 -29.70
C GLU A 163 14.67 -1.90 -29.37
N LEU A 164 13.73 -1.49 -28.51
CA LEU A 164 12.55 -2.28 -28.17
C LEU A 164 11.67 -2.53 -29.41
N ASN A 165 11.49 -1.52 -30.26
CA ASN A 165 10.73 -1.66 -31.49
C ASN A 165 11.38 -2.67 -32.45
N ASP A 166 12.69 -2.51 -32.66
CA ASP A 166 13.47 -3.28 -33.64
C ASP A 166 13.67 -4.73 -33.19
N ASN A 167 13.77 -4.96 -31.88
CA ASN A 167 13.97 -6.28 -31.27
C ASN A 167 12.72 -6.80 -30.56
N TRP A 168 11.52 -6.32 -30.93
CA TRP A 168 10.27 -6.63 -30.25
C TRP A 168 10.03 -8.13 -30.03
N GLU A 169 10.25 -8.96 -31.06
CA GLU A 169 10.02 -10.40 -30.98
C GLU A 169 10.83 -11.08 -29.85
N ASN A 170 12.03 -10.56 -29.57
CA ASN A 170 12.94 -11.10 -28.57
C ASN A 170 12.72 -10.49 -27.18
N LEU A 171 12.52 -9.16 -27.12
CA LEU A 171 12.47 -8.42 -25.86
C LEU A 171 11.09 -8.45 -25.21
N ALA A 172 10.01 -8.50 -26.00
CA ALA A 172 8.65 -8.45 -25.45
C ALA A 172 8.36 -9.63 -24.51
N SER A 173 8.85 -10.84 -24.80
CA SER A 173 8.61 -11.99 -23.91
C SER A 173 9.18 -11.77 -22.51
N SER A 174 10.36 -11.17 -22.41
CA SER A 174 10.98 -10.82 -21.14
C SER A 174 10.26 -9.65 -20.47
N LEU A 175 9.93 -8.62 -21.27
CA LEU A 175 9.21 -7.42 -20.84
C LEU A 175 7.86 -7.74 -20.18
N TYR A 176 7.10 -8.66 -20.77
CA TYR A 176 5.82 -9.13 -20.23
C TYR A 176 5.95 -10.30 -19.25
N GLN A 177 7.17 -10.66 -18.82
CA GLN A 177 7.46 -11.79 -17.92
C GLN A 177 6.76 -13.09 -18.35
N CYS A 178 6.70 -13.34 -19.66
CA CYS A 178 6.02 -14.49 -20.23
C CYS A 178 6.91 -15.73 -20.07
N SER A 179 6.52 -16.63 -19.17
CA SER A 179 7.12 -17.97 -19.02
C SER A 179 6.61 -18.92 -20.11
N LEU A 180 6.62 -18.47 -21.37
CA LEU A 180 6.12 -19.24 -22.51
C LEU A 180 7.25 -20.02 -23.19
N PRO A 181 6.95 -21.23 -23.71
CA PRO A 181 7.84 -21.95 -24.61
C PRO A 181 8.25 -21.09 -25.81
N LEU A 182 9.50 -21.25 -26.29
CA LEU A 182 10.10 -20.43 -27.35
C LEU A 182 9.23 -20.35 -28.61
N GLU A 183 8.62 -21.46 -29.00
CA GLU A 183 7.76 -21.58 -30.18
C GLU A 183 6.47 -20.76 -30.10
N LYS A 184 5.99 -20.45 -28.89
CA LYS A 184 4.78 -19.65 -28.67
C LYS A 184 5.07 -18.16 -28.53
N ARG A 185 6.31 -17.79 -28.16
CA ARG A 185 6.68 -16.39 -27.88
C ARG A 185 6.37 -15.49 -29.06
N ARG A 186 6.80 -15.87 -30.27
CA ARG A 186 6.59 -15.08 -31.50
C ARG A 186 5.12 -14.83 -31.80
N GLN A 187 4.27 -15.85 -31.68
CA GLN A 187 2.84 -15.71 -31.93
C GLN A 187 2.17 -14.78 -30.91
N VAL A 188 2.56 -14.87 -29.64
CA VAL A 188 1.98 -14.04 -28.58
C VAL A 188 2.47 -12.59 -28.69
N THR A 189 3.77 -12.36 -28.91
CA THR A 189 4.31 -11.01 -29.04
C THR A 189 3.79 -10.29 -30.29
N ALA A 190 3.55 -11.02 -31.38
CA ALA A 190 2.85 -10.49 -32.56
C ALA A 190 1.41 -10.05 -32.24
N ARG A 191 0.63 -10.88 -31.53
CA ARG A 191 -0.73 -10.54 -31.11
C ARG A 191 -0.78 -9.35 -30.15
N ILE A 192 0.21 -9.21 -29.27
CA ILE A 192 0.33 -8.04 -28.38
C ILE A 192 0.58 -6.78 -29.23
N LYS A 193 1.48 -6.85 -30.22
CA LYS A 193 1.77 -5.72 -31.12
C LYS A 193 0.54 -5.33 -31.94
N GLU A 194 -0.18 -6.31 -32.46
CA GLU A 194 -1.43 -6.09 -33.18
C GLU A 194 -2.49 -5.44 -32.28
N TYR A 195 -2.74 -6.00 -31.10
CA TYR A 195 -3.83 -5.55 -30.23
C TYR A 195 -3.61 -4.17 -29.62
N TYR A 196 -2.41 -3.88 -29.09
CA TYR A 196 -2.15 -2.63 -28.38
C TYR A 196 -1.64 -1.51 -29.30
N PHE A 197 -0.90 -1.86 -30.35
CA PHE A 197 -0.25 -0.89 -31.21
C PHE A 197 -0.85 -0.83 -32.61
N ASN A 198 -1.84 -1.67 -32.95
CA ASN A 198 -2.35 -1.81 -34.31
C ASN A 198 -1.20 -2.05 -35.32
N ASN A 199 -0.16 -2.78 -34.89
CA ASN A 199 1.08 -3.00 -35.63
C ASN A 199 1.89 -1.72 -35.99
N GLN A 200 1.60 -0.58 -35.36
CA GLN A 200 2.42 0.62 -35.48
C GLN A 200 3.78 0.43 -34.79
N SER A 201 4.75 1.26 -35.17
CA SER A 201 6.07 1.30 -34.53
C SER A 201 5.97 1.72 -33.07
N ILE A 202 6.75 1.07 -32.22
CA ILE A 202 6.87 1.43 -30.81
C ILE A 202 7.80 2.64 -30.71
N GLY A 203 7.31 3.73 -30.14
CA GLY A 203 8.02 5.00 -30.03
C GLY A 203 7.28 5.94 -29.08
N GLN A 204 7.71 7.19 -29.03
CA GLN A 204 7.12 8.17 -28.09
C GLN A 204 5.61 8.36 -28.33
N GLU A 205 5.17 8.41 -29.59
CA GLU A 205 3.76 8.54 -29.96
C GLU A 205 2.89 7.35 -29.52
N THR A 206 3.49 6.16 -29.40
CA THR A 206 2.81 4.93 -28.98
C THR A 206 3.18 4.50 -27.56
N TYR A 207 3.89 5.35 -26.82
CA TYR A 207 4.30 5.10 -25.45
C TYR A 207 3.11 4.88 -24.49
N PRO A 208 1.99 5.63 -24.59
CA PRO A 208 0.82 5.35 -23.75
C PRO A 208 0.25 3.93 -23.94
N GLN A 209 0.30 3.39 -25.16
CA GLN A 209 -0.14 2.04 -25.50
C GLN A 209 0.81 0.99 -24.88
N LEU A 210 2.12 1.26 -24.89
CA LEU A 210 3.10 0.45 -24.19
C LEU A 210 2.81 0.42 -22.68
N VAL A 211 2.61 1.58 -22.05
CA VAL A 211 2.24 1.68 -20.63
C VAL A 211 0.96 0.90 -20.33
N GLN A 212 -0.09 1.08 -21.13
CA GLN A 212 -1.35 0.35 -20.97
C GLN A 212 -1.16 -1.17 -21.06
N SER A 213 -0.40 -1.64 -22.04
CA SER A 213 -0.16 -3.08 -22.26
C SER A 213 0.59 -3.71 -21.08
N LEU A 214 1.56 -3.01 -20.50
CA LEU A 214 2.30 -3.46 -19.33
C LEU A 214 1.44 -3.42 -18.08
N GLY A 215 0.62 -2.37 -17.90
CA GLY A 215 -0.36 -2.29 -16.82
C GLY A 215 -1.33 -3.48 -16.85
N ASP A 216 -1.86 -3.81 -18.03
CA ASP A 216 -2.77 -4.93 -18.23
C ASP A 216 -2.13 -6.27 -17.85
N ARG A 217 -0.89 -6.50 -18.29
CA ARG A 217 -0.16 -7.75 -18.04
C ARG A 217 0.32 -7.89 -16.59
N LEU A 218 0.97 -6.86 -16.06
CA LEU A 218 1.67 -6.95 -14.79
C LEU A 218 0.69 -6.85 -13.61
N PHE A 219 -0.43 -6.13 -13.78
CA PHE A 219 -1.36 -5.85 -12.69
C PHE A 219 -2.79 -6.29 -13.01
N TYR A 220 -3.47 -5.63 -13.95
CA TYR A 220 -4.93 -5.71 -14.07
C TYR A 220 -5.43 -7.14 -14.32
N SER A 221 -4.81 -7.89 -15.22
CA SER A 221 -5.27 -9.25 -15.54
C SER A 221 -5.18 -10.20 -14.34
N ASN A 222 -4.13 -10.08 -13.52
CA ASN A 222 -3.95 -10.91 -12.32
C ASN A 222 -4.85 -10.46 -11.18
N ILE A 223 -5.02 -9.15 -10.98
CA ILE A 223 -5.96 -8.57 -10.02
C ILE A 223 -7.38 -9.04 -10.34
N GLY A 224 -7.81 -8.96 -11.60
CA GLY A 224 -9.14 -9.39 -12.01
C GLY A 224 -9.40 -10.88 -11.74
N LYS A 225 -8.43 -11.75 -12.06
CA LYS A 225 -8.51 -13.18 -11.73
C LYS A 225 -8.59 -13.43 -10.23
N PHE A 226 -7.76 -12.73 -9.45
CA PHE A 226 -7.77 -12.83 -7.99
C PHE A 226 -9.11 -12.41 -7.40
N LEU A 227 -9.66 -11.27 -7.83
CA LEU A 227 -10.94 -10.75 -7.34
C LEU A 227 -12.09 -11.74 -7.61
N LYS A 228 -12.16 -12.33 -8.81
CA LYS A 228 -13.17 -13.37 -9.11
C LYS A 228 -12.97 -14.63 -8.27
N MET A 229 -11.73 -15.08 -8.11
CA MET A 229 -11.43 -16.25 -7.29
C MET A 229 -11.78 -16.01 -5.82
N ALA A 230 -11.45 -14.83 -5.29
CA ALA A 230 -11.77 -14.43 -3.92
C ALA A 230 -13.29 -14.34 -3.72
N ALA A 231 -14.00 -13.66 -4.62
CA ALA A 231 -15.47 -13.56 -4.57
C ALA A 231 -16.17 -14.92 -4.70
N SER A 232 -15.57 -15.88 -5.41
CA SER A 232 -16.13 -17.23 -5.56
C SER A 232 -15.88 -18.13 -4.33
N ARG A 233 -14.91 -17.79 -3.48
CA ARG A 233 -14.50 -18.60 -2.32
C ARG A 233 -14.83 -17.98 -0.96
N SER A 234 -15.23 -16.71 -0.95
CA SER A 234 -15.55 -15.95 0.25
C SER A 234 -17.05 -15.85 0.44
N ASP A 235 -17.54 -16.12 1.65
CA ASP A 235 -18.91 -15.82 2.05
C ASP A 235 -19.12 -14.33 2.34
N LEU A 236 -18.04 -13.56 2.44
CA LEU A 236 -18.06 -12.11 2.61
C LEU A 236 -17.94 -11.39 1.26
N PRO A 237 -18.64 -10.25 1.08
CA PRO A 237 -18.54 -9.45 -0.14
C PRO A 237 -17.12 -8.93 -0.35
N ILE A 238 -16.65 -9.02 -1.59
CA ILE A 238 -15.36 -8.48 -2.03
C ILE A 238 -15.62 -7.16 -2.76
N TYR A 239 -14.99 -6.09 -2.31
CA TYR A 239 -15.10 -4.78 -2.93
C TYR A 239 -13.78 -4.40 -3.59
N ALA A 240 -13.86 -3.74 -4.74
CA ALA A 240 -12.68 -3.27 -5.47
C ALA A 240 -12.91 -1.84 -5.98
N PHE A 241 -11.83 -1.06 -6.00
CA PHE A 241 -11.83 0.29 -6.54
C PHE A 241 -10.67 0.44 -7.54
N ARG A 242 -10.82 1.38 -8.47
CA ARG A 242 -9.76 1.85 -9.34
C ARG A 242 -9.46 3.29 -8.99
N TYR A 243 -8.21 3.56 -8.68
CA TYR A 243 -7.72 4.90 -8.40
C TYR A 243 -7.15 5.52 -9.68
N SER A 244 -7.67 6.70 -10.04
CA SER A 244 -7.26 7.42 -11.26
C SER A 244 -7.13 8.93 -11.05
N PHE A 245 -7.11 9.38 -9.80
CA PHE A 245 -6.78 10.76 -9.47
C PHE A 245 -5.27 11.00 -9.60
N ARG A 246 -4.89 11.89 -10.51
CA ARG A 246 -3.51 12.37 -10.60
C ARG A 246 -3.30 13.56 -9.68
N GLY A 247 -2.53 13.32 -8.64
CA GLY A 247 -2.15 14.31 -7.66
C GLY A 247 -1.07 15.29 -8.13
N GLU A 248 -0.75 16.32 -7.33
CA GLU A 248 0.34 17.26 -7.61
C GLU A 248 1.70 16.54 -7.75
N LYS A 249 1.94 15.54 -6.90
CA LYS A 249 3.13 14.69 -6.93
C LYS A 249 2.77 13.26 -7.29
N SER A 250 3.61 12.67 -8.14
CA SER A 250 3.53 11.29 -8.64
C SER A 250 4.90 10.61 -8.53
N LEU A 251 4.90 9.31 -8.24
CA LEU A 251 6.11 8.50 -8.18
C LEU A 251 6.80 8.46 -9.54
N SER A 252 6.03 8.44 -10.64
CA SER A 252 6.57 8.52 -12.00
C SER A 252 7.47 9.72 -12.24
N ASN A 253 7.12 10.90 -11.70
CA ASN A 253 7.94 12.10 -11.82
C ASN A 253 9.20 12.04 -10.97
N MET A 254 9.10 11.46 -9.77
CA MET A 254 10.24 11.28 -8.87
C MET A 254 11.28 10.35 -9.48
N ILE A 255 10.87 9.24 -10.09
CA ILE A 255 11.83 8.29 -10.65
C ILE A 255 12.30 8.72 -12.05
N GLY A 256 11.41 9.26 -12.88
CA GLY A 256 11.78 9.76 -14.21
C GLY A 256 12.57 11.07 -14.19
N LEU A 257 12.76 11.69 -13.01
CA LEU A 257 13.44 12.98 -12.82
C LEU A 257 12.93 14.07 -13.77
N ASN A 258 11.62 14.08 -14.03
CA ASN A 258 10.95 14.99 -14.95
C ASN A 258 9.52 15.32 -14.49
N ASN A 259 8.87 16.28 -15.15
CA ASN A 259 7.52 16.74 -14.82
C ASN A 259 6.45 16.31 -15.84
N ASN A 260 6.73 15.29 -16.66
CA ASN A 260 5.81 14.84 -17.70
C ASN A 260 4.59 14.14 -17.07
N ASP A 261 3.46 14.16 -17.80
CA ASP A 261 2.25 13.46 -17.39
C ASP A 261 2.18 12.08 -18.02
N TYR A 262 2.36 11.05 -17.19
CA TYR A 262 2.25 9.64 -17.58
C TYR A 262 0.95 8.98 -17.09
N GLY A 263 -0.03 9.79 -16.64
CA GLY A 263 -1.20 9.31 -15.92
C GLY A 263 -0.90 8.98 -14.47
N VAL A 264 -1.72 8.12 -13.86
CA VAL A 264 -1.57 7.75 -12.45
C VAL A 264 -0.64 6.56 -12.34
N SER A 265 0.46 6.74 -11.62
CA SER A 265 1.51 5.75 -11.49
C SER A 265 1.28 4.84 -10.29
N HIS A 266 2.00 3.72 -10.27
CA HIS A 266 1.99 2.82 -9.13
C HIS A 266 2.37 3.57 -7.83
N SER A 267 1.68 3.26 -6.73
CA SER A 267 1.86 3.89 -5.41
C SER A 267 1.47 5.36 -5.29
N ASP A 268 0.92 6.02 -6.33
CA ASP A 268 0.49 7.42 -6.23
C ASP A 268 -0.63 7.60 -5.18
N ASP A 269 -1.46 6.59 -4.96
CA ASP A 269 -2.49 6.56 -3.92
C ASP A 269 -1.90 6.55 -2.50
N LEU A 270 -0.73 5.93 -2.30
CA LEU A 270 -0.06 5.84 -1.00
C LEU A 270 0.31 7.20 -0.43
N PHE A 271 0.67 8.16 -1.29
CA PHE A 271 0.96 9.54 -0.85
C PHE A 271 -0.24 10.24 -0.22
N ARG A 272 -1.46 9.72 -0.41
CA ARG A 272 -2.68 10.27 0.16
C ARG A 272 -3.16 9.49 1.39
N VAL A 273 -2.52 8.36 1.71
CA VAL A 273 -2.84 7.53 2.89
C VAL A 273 -1.75 7.66 3.96
N PHE A 274 -0.48 7.71 3.55
CA PHE A 274 0.67 7.75 4.46
C PHE A 274 1.43 9.07 4.37
N VAL A 275 1.89 9.55 5.52
CA VAL A 275 2.81 10.68 5.59
C VAL A 275 4.21 10.19 5.27
N LEU A 276 4.82 10.76 4.23
CA LEU A 276 6.22 10.52 3.89
C LEU A 276 7.06 11.73 4.35
N PRO A 277 8.14 11.52 5.12
CA PRO A 277 9.03 12.60 5.52
C PRO A 277 9.53 13.41 4.31
N HIS A 278 9.57 14.74 4.44
CA HIS A 278 9.97 15.68 3.38
C HIS A 278 9.09 15.66 2.12
N PHE A 279 7.91 15.04 2.19
CA PHE A 279 6.97 14.95 1.08
C PHE A 279 5.62 15.57 1.49
N GLU A 280 5.50 16.87 1.26
CA GLU A 280 4.27 17.61 1.57
C GLU A 280 3.38 17.75 0.32
N LEU A 281 2.07 17.59 0.52
CA LEU A 281 1.04 17.84 -0.50
C LEU A 281 0.22 19.05 -0.05
N ASN A 282 0.16 20.09 -0.88
CA ASN A 282 -0.46 21.36 -0.52
C ASN A 282 -1.65 21.73 -1.41
N ARG A 283 -1.78 21.10 -2.58
CA ARG A 283 -2.91 21.34 -3.48
C ARG A 283 -4.24 20.94 -2.82
N ALA A 284 -5.26 21.81 -2.93
CA ALA A 284 -6.56 21.60 -2.29
C ALA A 284 -7.21 20.26 -2.67
N ASP A 285 -7.11 19.85 -3.94
CA ASP A 285 -7.63 18.56 -4.41
C ASP A 285 -6.90 17.37 -3.80
N ASP A 286 -5.60 17.48 -3.55
CA ASP A 286 -4.82 16.44 -2.87
C ASP A 286 -5.25 16.28 -1.41
N LEU A 287 -5.45 17.40 -0.72
CA LEU A 287 -5.96 17.41 0.66
C LEU A 287 -7.38 16.81 0.75
N ALA A 288 -8.24 17.14 -0.22
CA ALA A 288 -9.58 16.56 -0.30
C ALA A 288 -9.54 15.06 -0.62
N MET A 289 -8.61 14.62 -1.48
CA MET A 289 -8.41 13.19 -1.77
C MET A 289 -7.87 12.42 -0.56
N ILE A 290 -6.96 13.01 0.22
CA ILE A 290 -6.50 12.44 1.51
C ILE A 290 -7.69 12.17 2.42
N ASP A 291 -8.56 13.17 2.61
CA ASP A 291 -9.75 13.03 3.44
C ASP A 291 -10.69 11.94 2.90
N LEU A 292 -10.90 11.88 1.58
CA LEU A 292 -11.74 10.87 0.94
C LEU A 292 -11.20 9.45 1.19
N LEU A 293 -9.94 9.18 0.84
CA LEU A 293 -9.34 7.85 0.95
C LEU A 293 -9.25 7.37 2.40
N ILE A 294 -8.83 8.24 3.33
CA ILE A 294 -8.78 7.90 4.76
C ILE A 294 -10.17 7.56 5.27
N ASN A 295 -11.20 8.33 4.89
CA ASN A 295 -12.57 8.04 5.30
C ASN A 295 -13.09 6.73 4.71
N ILE A 296 -12.79 6.41 3.44
CA ILE A 296 -13.16 5.13 2.82
C ILE A 296 -12.52 3.97 3.59
N ILE A 297 -11.20 4.02 3.83
CA ILE A 297 -10.45 2.98 4.55
C ILE A 297 -10.97 2.82 5.98
N TYR A 298 -11.16 3.94 6.69
CA TYR A 298 -11.66 3.94 8.06
C TYR A 298 -13.08 3.34 8.14
N SER A 299 -13.99 3.78 7.28
CA SER A 299 -15.39 3.31 7.29
C SER A 299 -15.49 1.83 6.96
N PHE A 300 -14.66 1.36 6.03
CA PHE A 300 -14.56 -0.07 5.71
C PHE A 300 -14.04 -0.87 6.92
N ALA A 301 -13.02 -0.35 7.61
CA ALA A 301 -12.41 -1.01 8.78
C ALA A 301 -13.30 -1.06 10.02
N THR A 302 -14.09 -0.02 10.30
CA THR A 302 -14.90 0.03 11.52
C THR A 302 -16.23 -0.71 11.39
N ASP A 303 -16.95 -0.47 10.30
CA ASP A 303 -18.35 -0.87 10.21
C ASP A 303 -18.52 -2.13 9.36
N GLY A 304 -17.45 -2.62 8.72
CA GLY A 304 -17.53 -3.68 7.71
C GLY A 304 -18.51 -3.33 6.58
N LEU A 305 -18.89 -2.05 6.49
CA LEU A 305 -20.03 -1.51 5.78
C LEU A 305 -21.37 -1.97 6.38
N ASN A 306 -21.88 -1.26 7.39
CA ASN A 306 -23.28 -1.32 7.83
C ASN A 306 -24.20 -0.96 6.65
N SER A 307 -24.49 -1.95 5.82
CA SER A 307 -25.25 -1.82 4.61
C SER A 307 -26.45 -2.75 4.69
N THR A 308 -27.63 -2.15 4.84
CA THR A 308 -28.81 -2.75 4.24
C THR A 308 -28.53 -2.87 2.74
N ASN A 309 -28.30 -4.09 2.26
CA ASN A 309 -28.08 -4.48 0.85
C ASN A 309 -26.75 -4.04 0.19
N GLY A 310 -25.61 -4.04 0.89
CA GLY A 310 -24.31 -3.77 0.25
C GLY A 310 -24.07 -2.32 -0.16
N ARG A 311 -25.00 -1.41 0.17
CA ARG A 311 -24.94 0.04 -0.08
C ARG A 311 -24.06 0.79 0.92
N LEU A 312 -23.17 1.61 0.38
CA LEU A 312 -22.28 2.49 1.13
C LEU A 312 -22.80 3.93 1.09
N THR A 313 -23.73 4.28 1.98
CA THR A 313 -24.30 5.64 2.07
C THR A 313 -23.92 6.30 3.39
N LYS A 314 -22.64 6.66 3.61
CA LYS A 314 -22.26 7.53 4.73
C LYS A 314 -21.10 8.46 4.38
N SER A 315 -21.47 9.68 3.99
CA SER A 315 -20.97 10.94 4.53
C SER A 315 -19.49 10.98 4.92
N THR A 316 -18.60 11.17 3.94
CA THR A 316 -17.29 11.75 4.21
C THR A 316 -17.49 13.22 4.57
N LYS A 317 -17.28 13.63 5.83
CA LYS A 317 -17.07 15.05 6.13
C LYS A 317 -15.77 15.47 5.45
N LEU A 318 -15.87 16.07 4.26
CA LEU A 318 -14.78 16.86 3.70
C LEU A 318 -14.43 17.96 4.70
N LEU A 319 -13.16 18.06 5.13
CA LEU A 319 -12.74 19.22 5.90
C LEU A 319 -13.03 20.47 5.07
N LYS A 320 -13.61 21.47 5.72
CA LYS A 320 -14.08 22.74 5.15
C LYS A 320 -13.17 23.19 4.00
N THR A 321 -13.67 23.17 2.76
CA THR A 321 -13.19 24.13 1.77
C THR A 321 -13.46 25.51 2.34
N VAL A 322 -12.40 26.27 2.54
CA VAL A 322 -12.47 27.70 2.81
C VAL A 322 -13.30 28.29 1.65
N GLU A 323 -14.33 29.05 2.00
CA GLU A 323 -15.32 29.67 1.10
C GLU A 323 -16.54 28.80 0.68
N SER A 324 -17.47 28.58 1.62
CA SER A 324 -18.86 29.01 1.38
C SER A 324 -19.65 29.07 2.69
N ASN A 325 -20.37 30.16 2.91
CA ASN A 325 -21.30 30.35 4.03
C ASN A 325 -22.57 29.50 3.92
N SER A 326 -22.51 28.30 3.33
CA SER A 326 -23.67 27.41 3.22
C SER A 326 -23.51 26.21 4.17
N ARG A 327 -24.50 26.00 5.03
CA ARG A 327 -24.69 24.77 5.82
C ARG A 327 -25.11 23.58 4.92
N LYS A 328 -24.56 23.43 3.72
CA LYS A 328 -24.73 22.21 2.94
C LYS A 328 -23.64 21.23 3.39
N LYS A 329 -24.08 20.11 3.94
CA LYS A 329 -23.24 18.93 4.16
C LYS A 329 -22.58 18.58 2.83
N ASN A 330 -21.25 18.63 2.77
CA ASN A 330 -20.46 18.11 1.65
C ASN A 330 -20.52 16.57 1.70
N GLU A 331 -21.68 15.98 1.44
CA GLU A 331 -21.88 14.54 1.35
C GLU A 331 -21.80 14.12 -0.14
N ILE A 332 -20.96 13.13 -0.43
CA ILE A 332 -20.87 12.49 -1.75
C ILE A 332 -21.65 11.19 -1.63
N ASP A 333 -22.80 11.13 -2.27
CA ASP A 333 -23.57 9.88 -2.38
C ASP A 333 -22.95 9.02 -3.47
N PHE A 334 -22.60 7.79 -3.12
CA PHE A 334 -22.18 6.77 -4.08
C PHE A 334 -22.72 5.41 -3.66
N GLU A 335 -22.88 4.53 -4.63
CA GLU A 335 -23.12 3.11 -4.38
C GLU A 335 -21.79 2.40 -4.64
N TRP A 336 -21.40 1.44 -3.80
CA TRP A 336 -20.24 0.59 -4.06
C TRP A 336 -20.72 -0.84 -4.07
N LEU A 337 -20.83 -1.44 -5.26
CA LEU A 337 -21.29 -2.81 -5.42
C LEU A 337 -20.12 -3.78 -5.23
N PRO A 338 -20.36 -4.96 -4.62
CA PRO A 338 -19.35 -6.00 -4.55
C PRO A 338 -19.05 -6.55 -5.94
N VAL A 339 -17.88 -7.19 -6.05
CA VAL A 339 -17.46 -7.96 -7.21
C VAL A 339 -18.50 -9.05 -7.50
N ASP A 340 -19.07 -9.00 -8.70
CA ASP A 340 -19.94 -10.05 -9.21
C ASP A 340 -19.07 -11.20 -9.75
N LYS A 341 -19.19 -12.37 -9.12
CA LYS A 341 -18.45 -13.58 -9.49
C LYS A 341 -18.99 -14.24 -10.76
N ASP A 342 -20.25 -14.00 -11.08
CA ASP A 342 -20.97 -14.64 -12.19
C ASP A 342 -20.92 -13.79 -13.48
N SER A 343 -20.53 -12.51 -13.36
CA SER A 343 -20.34 -11.60 -14.50
C SER A 343 -18.97 -11.74 -15.17
N GLU A 344 -18.91 -11.52 -16.49
CA GLU A 344 -17.64 -11.33 -17.19
C GLU A 344 -16.96 -10.01 -16.77
N GLU A 345 -17.75 -8.99 -16.42
CA GLU A 345 -17.29 -7.68 -15.97
C GLU A 345 -17.09 -7.61 -14.45
N LEU A 346 -16.22 -6.71 -14.01
CA LEU A 346 -16.01 -6.46 -12.58
C LEU A 346 -16.66 -5.15 -12.18
N ASN A 347 -17.41 -5.20 -11.09
CA ASN A 347 -17.89 -4.02 -10.39
C ASN A 347 -16.72 -3.37 -9.65
N LEU A 348 -16.45 -2.11 -9.99
CA LEU A 348 -15.39 -1.31 -9.38
C LEU A 348 -15.90 0.08 -9.05
N LEU A 349 -15.42 0.63 -7.94
CA LEU A 349 -15.57 2.05 -7.66
C LEU A 349 -14.42 2.84 -8.32
N GLU A 350 -14.73 3.71 -9.26
CA GLU A 350 -13.75 4.65 -9.81
C GLU A 350 -13.58 5.85 -8.88
N ILE A 351 -12.35 6.10 -8.47
CA ILE A 351 -11.94 7.24 -7.64
C ILE A 351 -11.04 8.13 -8.49
N SER A 352 -11.64 9.06 -9.23
CA SER A 352 -10.93 9.93 -10.18
C SER A 352 -10.80 11.38 -9.72
N ALA A 353 -11.66 11.83 -8.81
CA ALA A 353 -11.54 13.14 -8.17
C ALA A 353 -12.17 13.10 -6.77
N PRO A 354 -11.82 14.03 -5.86
CA PRO A 354 -12.31 14.04 -4.48
C PRO A 354 -13.84 14.11 -4.36
N ASN A 355 -14.51 14.65 -5.37
CA ASN A 355 -15.97 14.82 -5.43
C ASN A 355 -16.64 13.92 -6.47
N ASN A 356 -15.90 12.97 -7.06
CA ASN A 356 -16.39 12.16 -8.16
C ASN A 356 -16.07 10.67 -7.91
N LEU A 357 -17.04 10.00 -7.29
CA LEU A 357 -17.07 8.55 -7.11
C LEU A 357 -18.10 7.96 -8.07
N LYS A 358 -17.66 7.08 -8.97
CA LYS A 358 -18.54 6.47 -9.97
C LYS A 358 -18.42 4.97 -9.95
N MET A 359 -19.55 4.28 -9.90
CA MET A 359 -19.54 2.85 -10.22
C MET A 359 -19.18 2.65 -11.68
N MET A 360 -18.24 1.75 -11.90
CA MET A 360 -17.90 1.23 -13.20
C MET A 360 -18.17 -0.26 -13.20
N SER A 361 -19.05 -0.69 -14.10
CA SER A 361 -19.01 -2.05 -14.62
C SER A 361 -17.96 -2.00 -15.72
N ASN A 362 -16.74 -2.37 -15.36
CA ASN A 362 -15.64 -2.36 -16.29
C ASN A 362 -15.21 -3.80 -16.52
N ASN A 363 -14.99 -4.14 -17.79
CA ASN A 363 -14.01 -5.16 -18.09
C ASN A 363 -12.67 -4.63 -17.56
N ILE A 364 -12.28 -4.94 -16.30
CA ILE A 364 -10.85 -5.19 -16.07
C ILE A 364 -10.58 -6.25 -17.12
N ARG A 365 -9.94 -5.85 -18.21
CA ARG A 365 -9.76 -6.69 -19.37
C ARG A 365 -9.02 -7.91 -18.84
N ILE A 366 -9.75 -9.00 -18.57
CA ILE A 366 -9.17 -10.32 -18.44
C ILE A 366 -8.76 -10.61 -19.88
N ASN A 367 -7.65 -10.00 -20.27
CA ASN A 367 -7.37 -9.79 -21.66
C ASN A 367 -7.00 -11.15 -22.21
N LYS A 368 -7.93 -11.76 -22.94
CA LYS A 368 -7.79 -13.12 -23.47
C LYS A 368 -6.54 -13.22 -24.35
N VAL A 369 -6.06 -12.10 -24.89
CA VAL A 369 -4.87 -11.99 -25.73
C VAL A 369 -3.56 -12.27 -24.98
N ILE A 370 -3.47 -11.87 -23.70
CA ILE A 370 -2.24 -12.07 -22.91
C ILE A 370 -2.38 -13.26 -21.94
N THR A 371 -3.61 -13.68 -21.65
CA THR A 371 -3.90 -14.72 -20.64
C THR A 371 -4.23 -16.10 -21.21
N ARG A 372 -4.36 -16.24 -22.54
CA ARG A 372 -4.46 -17.51 -23.28
C ARG A 372 -3.32 -17.59 -24.29
#